data_AF-A0A7V3D487-F1
#
_entry.id   AF-A0A7V3D487-F1
#
_cell.length_a   1.000
_cell.length_b   1.000
_cell.length_c   1.000
_cell.angle_alpha   90.00
_cell.angle_beta   90.00
_cell.angle_gamma   90.00
#
_symmetry.space_group_name_H-M   'P 1'
#
loop_
_entity.id
_entity.type
_entity.pdbx_description
1 polymer ?
#
loop_
_entity_poly.entity_id
_entity_poly.type
_entity_poly.pdbx_seq_one_letter_code
_entity_poly.pdbx_strand_id
1 'polypeptide(L)'
;LILRMRDLALLLRQRRKNRGALELQMPEARLEYDDQGRVVGAHFARHDLSHQIIEEFMLAANEAVAEHLAGLGVAFLRRIHPAPEPAKLKEFATFARSLGYRIDSALDRFALQKILEQSAGKPDVYAVHYALLRSLKQAIYAPHEEGHYALASDCYCHFTSPIRRYPDLVVHRLLEQYLQRGKVGSDPTELLALGDHCSKMERRAEMAERDLVRLRLLTYLSERIGLTLEVVITGVADYGFFGQAENLPVEGLVHISTLTDDYYSLDEETHTLIGRKTHKRYRLGDKVVVTVVRVDLNRRQLDFRVKSRRKEREK
;
A
#
# COMPACT_ATOMS: atom_id res chain seq x y z
N LEU A 1 11.41 -31.22 -0.75
CA LEU A 1 10.07 -30.61 -0.59
C LEU A 1 10.08 -29.11 -0.88
N ILE A 2 10.90 -28.30 -0.18
CA ILE A 2 10.95 -26.83 -0.34
C ILE A 2 11.18 -26.37 -1.78
N LEU A 3 12.10 -27.00 -2.54
CA LEU A 3 12.33 -26.65 -3.94
C LEU A 3 11.08 -26.85 -4.81
N ARG A 4 10.31 -27.93 -4.58
CA ARG A 4 9.05 -28.16 -5.30
C ARG A 4 7.99 -27.12 -4.93
N MET A 5 7.95 -26.69 -3.66
CA MET A 5 7.05 -25.62 -3.22
C MET A 5 7.38 -24.30 -3.91
N ARG A 6 8.68 -23.96 -3.99
CA ARG A 6 9.17 -22.81 -4.75
C ARG A 6 8.74 -22.86 -6.20
N ASP A 7 9.00 -23.98 -6.88
CA ASP A 7 8.73 -24.10 -8.31
C ASP A 7 7.22 -23.98 -8.60
N LEU A 8 6.37 -24.57 -7.75
CA LEU A 8 4.92 -24.40 -7.82
C LEU A 8 4.48 -22.97 -7.56
N ALA A 9 5.02 -22.30 -6.53
CA ALA A 9 4.68 -20.92 -6.22
C ALA A 9 5.04 -19.97 -7.37
N LEU A 10 6.21 -20.15 -8.00
CA LEU A 10 6.61 -19.37 -9.17
C LEU A 10 5.65 -19.59 -10.36
N LEU A 11 5.19 -20.82 -10.57
CA LEU A 11 4.20 -21.14 -11.61
C LEU A 11 2.84 -20.46 -11.32
N LEU A 12 2.37 -20.53 -10.08
CA LEU A 12 1.11 -19.88 -9.65
C LEU A 12 1.20 -18.36 -9.80
N ARG A 13 2.33 -17.78 -9.39
CA ARG A 13 2.60 -16.35 -9.54
C ARG A 13 2.58 -15.94 -11.01
N GLN A 14 3.25 -16.70 -11.89
CA GLN A 14 3.26 -16.41 -13.32
C GLN A 14 1.85 -16.53 -13.93
N ARG A 15 1.06 -17.52 -13.53
CA ARG A 15 -0.34 -17.66 -13.95
C ARG A 15 -1.15 -16.43 -13.54
N ARG A 16 -1.02 -15.98 -12.29
CA ARG A 16 -1.71 -14.79 -11.77
C ARG A 16 -1.25 -13.51 -12.48
N LYS A 17 0.05 -13.39 -12.76
CA LYS A 17 0.63 -12.29 -13.56
C LYS A 17 0.02 -12.25 -14.95
N ASN A 18 -0.11 -13.40 -15.63
CA ASN A 18 -0.73 -13.51 -16.96
C ASN A 18 -2.23 -13.17 -16.95
N ARG A 19 -2.93 -13.31 -15.81
CA ARG A 19 -4.32 -12.81 -15.64
C ARG A 19 -4.40 -11.29 -15.47
N GLY A 20 -3.26 -10.61 -15.29
CA GLY A 20 -3.17 -9.16 -15.13
C GLY A 20 -3.25 -8.69 -13.67
N ALA A 21 -2.88 -9.53 -12.69
CA ALA A 21 -2.83 -9.10 -11.30
C ALA A 21 -1.80 -7.99 -11.09
N LEU A 22 -2.17 -7.05 -10.23
CA LEU A 22 -1.37 -5.88 -9.89
C LEU A 22 -0.59 -6.17 -8.61
N GLU A 23 0.73 -6.19 -8.70
CA GLU A 23 1.61 -6.42 -7.57
C GLU A 23 2.13 -5.08 -7.04
N LEU A 24 1.45 -4.58 -6.00
CA LEU A 24 1.82 -3.33 -5.36
C LEU A 24 2.85 -3.57 -4.26
N GLN A 25 4.00 -2.92 -4.37
CA GLN A 25 5.02 -2.90 -3.35
C GLN A 25 4.88 -1.61 -2.55
N MET A 26 4.48 -1.76 -1.29
CA MET A 26 4.44 -0.67 -0.33
C MET A 26 5.49 -0.94 0.75
N PRO A 27 6.26 0.08 1.14
CA PRO A 27 7.21 -0.08 2.23
C PRO A 27 6.46 -0.25 3.55
N GLU A 28 6.62 -1.41 4.20
CA GLU A 28 6.07 -1.66 5.54
C GLU A 28 7.12 -1.38 6.62
N ALA A 29 6.72 -0.72 7.70
CA ALA A 29 7.61 -0.42 8.82
C ALA A 29 7.74 -1.62 9.77
N ARG A 30 8.96 -2.01 10.11
CA ARG A 30 9.27 -2.92 11.22
C ARG A 30 10.03 -2.16 12.29
N LEU A 31 9.51 -2.21 13.52
CA LEU A 31 10.12 -1.59 14.69
C LEU A 31 11.03 -2.60 15.38
N GLU A 32 12.20 -2.13 15.82
CA GLU A 32 13.16 -2.89 16.61
C GLU A 32 13.05 -2.44 18.06
N TYR A 33 12.97 -3.39 18.97
CA TYR A 33 12.77 -3.16 20.40
C TYR A 33 13.95 -3.68 21.22
N ASP A 34 14.29 -2.97 22.29
CA ASP A 34 15.13 -3.52 23.35
C ASP A 34 14.32 -4.40 24.32
N ASP A 35 15.01 -5.04 25.26
CA ASP A 35 14.39 -5.90 26.28
C ASP A 35 13.41 -5.16 27.21
N GLN A 36 13.44 -3.82 27.20
CA GLN A 36 12.54 -2.95 27.96
C GLN A 36 11.33 -2.50 27.13
N GLY A 37 11.21 -2.97 25.88
CA GLY A 37 10.13 -2.62 24.97
C GLY A 37 10.23 -1.20 24.40
N ARG A 38 11.41 -0.58 24.45
CA ARG A 38 11.68 0.73 23.83
C ARG A 38 12.14 0.54 22.41
N VAL A 39 11.73 1.45 21.53
CA VAL A 39 12.12 1.42 20.12
C VAL A 39 13.58 1.87 20.01
N VAL A 40 14.44 0.98 19.54
CA VAL A 40 15.87 1.27 19.32
C VAL A 40 16.21 1.49 17.85
N GLY A 41 15.31 1.11 16.95
CA GLY A 41 15.49 1.22 15.52
C GLY A 41 14.20 0.93 14.76
N ALA A 42 14.26 1.13 13.45
CA ALA A 42 13.20 0.72 12.54
C ALA A 42 13.78 0.52 11.14
N HIS A 43 13.23 -0.44 10.40
CA HIS A 43 13.62 -0.74 9.03
C HIS A 43 12.39 -1.08 8.19
N PHE A 44 12.55 -1.08 6.87
CA PHE A 44 11.52 -1.57 5.96
C PHE A 44 11.49 -3.10 5.96
N ALA A 45 10.29 -3.68 6.10
CA ALA A 45 10.09 -5.12 6.02
C ALA A 45 10.64 -5.66 4.70
N ARG A 46 11.33 -6.80 4.75
CA ARG A 46 11.78 -7.51 3.56
C ARG A 46 10.75 -8.56 3.17
N HIS A 47 10.37 -8.54 1.90
CA HIS A 47 9.50 -9.56 1.33
C HIS A 47 10.32 -10.51 0.46
N ASP A 48 10.71 -11.65 1.03
CA ASP A 48 11.57 -12.63 0.35
C ASP A 48 10.75 -13.76 -0.32
N LEU A 49 11.48 -14.71 -0.91
CA LEU A 49 10.90 -15.85 -1.60
C LEU A 49 10.07 -16.75 -0.68
N SER A 50 10.43 -16.87 0.61
CA SER A 50 9.67 -17.67 1.57
C SER A 50 8.30 -17.06 1.84
N HIS A 51 8.23 -15.73 1.97
CA HIS A 51 6.96 -15.01 2.08
C HIS A 51 6.10 -15.21 0.81
N GLN A 52 6.71 -15.06 -0.37
CA GLN A 52 6.03 -15.27 -1.66
C GLN A 52 5.47 -16.69 -1.79
N ILE A 53 6.21 -17.73 -1.40
CA ILE A 53 5.73 -19.12 -1.47
C ILE A 53 4.44 -19.30 -0.68
N ILE A 54 4.42 -18.80 0.55
CA ILE A 54 3.24 -18.90 1.40
C ILE A 54 2.10 -18.07 0.84
N GLU A 55 2.36 -16.84 0.37
CA GLU A 55 1.36 -15.97 -0.24
C GLU A 55 0.64 -16.66 -1.42
N GLU A 56 1.39 -17.24 -2.37
CA GLU A 56 0.80 -17.92 -3.53
C GLU A 56 -0.07 -19.13 -3.13
N PHE A 57 0.34 -19.89 -2.11
CA PHE A 57 -0.43 -21.03 -1.64
C PHE A 57 -1.70 -20.60 -0.90
N MET A 58 -1.63 -19.54 -0.10
CA MET A 58 -2.80 -19.01 0.57
C MET A 58 -3.81 -18.46 -0.44
N LEU A 59 -3.33 -17.76 -1.48
CA LEU A 59 -4.17 -17.25 -2.56
C LEU A 59 -4.83 -18.38 -3.35
N ALA A 60 -4.08 -19.42 -3.71
CA ALA A 60 -4.64 -20.57 -4.41
C ALA A 60 -5.71 -21.30 -3.57
N ALA A 61 -5.48 -21.48 -2.27
CA ALA A 61 -6.47 -22.08 -1.37
C ALA A 61 -7.73 -21.21 -1.21
N ASN A 62 -7.54 -19.90 -1.08
CA ASN A 62 -8.63 -18.92 -1.00
C ASN A 62 -9.49 -18.90 -2.27
N GLU A 63 -8.88 -18.90 -3.47
CA GLU A 63 -9.61 -18.99 -4.75
C GLU A 63 -10.37 -20.32 -4.85
N ALA A 64 -9.72 -21.45 -4.55
CA ALA A 64 -10.35 -22.77 -4.64
C ALA A 64 -11.58 -22.91 -3.72
N VAL A 65 -11.51 -22.39 -2.50
CA VAL A 65 -12.66 -22.40 -1.57
C VAL A 65 -13.78 -21.49 -2.05
N ALA A 66 -13.45 -20.29 -2.56
CA ALA A 66 -14.43 -19.37 -3.08
C ALA A 66 -15.16 -19.96 -4.29
N GLU A 67 -14.43 -20.51 -5.26
CA GLU A 67 -14.98 -21.18 -6.44
C GLU A 67 -15.84 -22.38 -6.07
N HIS A 68 -15.42 -23.17 -5.07
CA HIS A 68 -16.19 -24.31 -4.59
C HIS A 68 -17.54 -23.88 -4.00
N LEU A 69 -17.55 -22.90 -3.09
CA LEU A 69 -18.81 -22.40 -2.49
C LEU A 69 -19.71 -21.72 -3.52
N ALA A 70 -19.14 -20.97 -4.47
CA ALA A 70 -19.88 -20.36 -5.57
C ALA A 70 -20.50 -21.42 -6.48
N GLY A 71 -19.77 -22.49 -6.83
CA GLY A 71 -20.28 -23.60 -7.64
C GLY A 71 -21.42 -24.38 -6.97
N LEU A 72 -21.53 -24.32 -5.63
CA LEU A 72 -22.64 -24.88 -4.87
C LEU A 72 -23.86 -23.95 -4.79
N GLY A 73 -23.78 -22.71 -5.32
CA GLY A 73 -24.84 -21.71 -5.23
C GLY A 73 -25.08 -21.19 -3.80
N VAL A 74 -24.07 -21.29 -2.94
CA VAL A 74 -24.16 -20.90 -1.54
C VAL A 74 -23.73 -19.45 -1.41
N ALA A 75 -24.46 -18.65 -0.63
CA ALA A 75 -23.99 -17.31 -0.29
C ALA A 75 -22.86 -17.41 0.76
N PHE A 76 -21.82 -16.59 0.64
CA PHE A 76 -20.71 -16.58 1.60
C PHE A 76 -20.02 -15.21 1.57
N LEU A 77 -19.23 -14.91 2.60
CA LEU A 77 -18.42 -13.68 2.60
C LEU A 77 -17.29 -13.81 1.57
N ARG A 78 -17.42 -13.06 0.48
CA ARG A 78 -16.35 -12.81 -0.49
C ARG A 78 -15.47 -11.66 0.00
N ARG A 79 -14.22 -11.65 -0.45
CA ARG A 79 -13.31 -10.51 -0.29
C ARG A 79 -13.29 -9.77 -1.61
N ILE A 80 -14.22 -8.84 -1.75
CA ILE A 80 -14.45 -8.10 -3.00
C ILE A 80 -13.53 -6.88 -3.06
N HIS A 81 -13.07 -6.55 -4.26
CA HIS A 81 -12.27 -5.35 -4.52
C HIS A 81 -12.72 -4.79 -5.87
N PRO A 82 -13.69 -3.86 -5.87
CA PRO A 82 -14.28 -3.33 -7.08
C PRO A 82 -13.27 -2.66 -8.01
N ALA A 83 -13.63 -2.55 -9.28
CA ALA A 83 -12.83 -1.79 -10.24
C ALA A 83 -12.71 -0.30 -9.81
N PRO A 84 -11.53 0.31 -9.99
CA PRO A 84 -11.31 1.73 -9.73
C PRO A 84 -12.16 2.61 -10.66
N GLU A 85 -12.38 3.85 -10.23
CA GLU A 85 -13.10 4.81 -11.05
C GLU A 85 -12.24 5.27 -12.24
N PRO A 86 -12.82 5.37 -13.46
CA PRO A 86 -12.07 5.79 -14.65
C PRO A 86 -11.35 7.14 -14.49
N ALA A 87 -11.93 8.08 -13.73
CA ALA A 87 -11.30 9.37 -13.45
C ALA A 87 -9.99 9.21 -12.66
N LYS A 88 -9.99 8.36 -11.63
CA LYS A 88 -8.80 8.08 -10.81
C LYS A 88 -7.69 7.40 -11.60
N LEU A 89 -8.04 6.49 -12.51
CA LEU A 89 -7.05 5.89 -13.41
C LEU A 89 -6.48 6.90 -14.41
N LYS A 90 -7.28 7.86 -14.89
CA LYS A 90 -6.78 8.95 -15.74
C LYS A 90 -5.82 9.87 -14.99
N GLU A 91 -6.12 10.23 -13.74
CA GLU A 91 -5.20 10.97 -12.85
C GLU A 91 -3.86 10.23 -12.71
N PHE A 92 -3.90 8.92 -12.40
CA PHE A 92 -2.71 8.09 -12.33
C PHE A 92 -1.93 8.07 -13.66
N ALA A 93 -2.62 7.96 -14.79
CA ALA A 93 -1.97 7.94 -16.10
C ALA A 93 -1.26 9.26 -16.43
N THR A 94 -1.86 10.41 -16.09
CA THR A 94 -1.21 11.72 -16.23
C THR A 94 0.03 11.79 -15.36
N PHE A 95 -0.05 11.35 -14.10
CA PHE A 95 1.09 11.28 -13.21
C PHE A 95 2.20 10.36 -13.78
N ALA A 96 1.89 9.14 -14.20
CA ALA A 96 2.85 8.22 -14.78
C ALA A 96 3.53 8.82 -16.04
N ARG A 97 2.77 9.47 -16.93
CA ARG A 97 3.34 10.15 -18.11
C ARG A 97 4.30 11.26 -17.74
N SER A 98 3.99 12.04 -16.71
CA SER A 98 4.89 13.09 -16.25
C SER A 98 6.22 12.51 -15.73
N LEU A 99 6.25 11.26 -15.22
CA LEU A 99 7.49 10.54 -14.84
C LEU A 99 8.18 9.88 -16.04
N GLY A 100 7.66 10.03 -17.26
CA GLY A 100 8.22 9.47 -18.48
C GLY A 100 7.70 8.08 -18.84
N TYR A 101 6.71 7.54 -18.13
CA TYR A 101 6.09 6.27 -18.48
C TYR A 101 5.08 6.43 -19.62
N ARG A 102 5.13 5.53 -20.61
CA ARG A 102 4.13 5.49 -21.68
C ARG A 102 2.98 4.58 -21.26
N ILE A 103 1.79 5.15 -21.17
CA ILE A 103 0.55 4.42 -20.89
C ILE A 103 -0.48 4.70 -21.98
N ASP A 104 -0.76 3.66 -22.76
CA ASP A 104 -1.66 3.72 -23.92
C ASP A 104 -3.12 3.81 -23.46
N SER A 105 -3.50 2.99 -22.48
CA SER A 105 -4.82 3.04 -21.83
C SER A 105 -4.69 2.81 -20.33
N ALA A 106 -5.19 3.76 -19.53
CA ALA A 106 -5.22 3.62 -18.07
C ALA A 106 -6.23 2.58 -17.59
N LEU A 107 -7.24 2.27 -18.42
CA LEU A 107 -8.28 1.30 -18.13
C LEU A 107 -7.82 -0.14 -18.39
N ASP A 108 -6.77 -0.30 -19.19
CA ASP A 108 -6.15 -1.60 -19.42
C ASP A 108 -5.24 -1.97 -18.25
N ARG A 109 -5.62 -3.03 -17.54
CA ARG A 109 -4.85 -3.56 -16.40
C ARG A 109 -3.45 -4.02 -16.79
N PHE A 110 -3.23 -4.49 -18.03
CA PHE A 110 -1.92 -4.93 -18.47
C PHE A 110 -1.00 -3.74 -18.72
N ALA A 111 -1.54 -2.61 -19.18
CA ALA A 111 -0.81 -1.36 -19.23
C ALA A 111 -0.40 -0.90 -17.82
N LEU A 112 -1.30 -0.98 -16.82
CA LEU A 112 -0.98 -0.67 -15.42
C LEU A 112 0.13 -1.60 -14.88
N GLN A 113 0.00 -2.90 -15.11
CA GLN A 113 1.00 -3.90 -14.71
C GLN A 113 2.38 -3.62 -15.32
N LYS A 114 2.41 -3.27 -16.61
CA LYS A 114 3.65 -2.87 -17.31
C LYS A 114 4.30 -1.64 -16.67
N ILE A 115 3.52 -0.66 -16.20
CA ILE A 115 4.08 0.50 -15.49
C ILE A 115 4.75 0.08 -14.17
N LEU A 116 4.12 -0.80 -13.39
CA LEU A 116 4.71 -1.34 -12.16
C LEU A 116 6.00 -2.11 -12.43
N GLU A 117 6.04 -2.90 -13.50
CA GLU A 117 7.26 -3.62 -13.91
C GLU A 117 8.37 -2.67 -14.37
N GLN A 118 8.01 -1.61 -15.11
CA GLN A 118 8.96 -0.62 -15.59
C GLN A 118 9.50 0.30 -14.50
N SER A 119 8.76 0.48 -13.40
CA SER A 119 9.21 1.29 -12.26
C SER A 119 10.11 0.51 -11.30
N ALA A 120 10.11 -0.83 -11.38
CA ALA A 120 10.96 -1.67 -10.56
C ALA A 120 12.44 -1.29 -10.66
N GLY A 121 13.08 -1.08 -9.51
CA GLY A 121 14.50 -0.68 -9.42
C GLY A 121 14.79 0.79 -9.72
N LYS A 122 13.79 1.61 -10.04
CA LYS A 122 13.95 3.06 -10.23
C LYS A 122 13.65 3.84 -8.95
N PRO A 123 14.20 5.06 -8.81
CA PRO A 123 13.96 5.94 -7.65
C PRO A 123 12.48 6.25 -7.37
N ASP A 124 11.65 6.25 -8.42
CA ASP A 124 10.24 6.61 -8.40
C ASP A 124 9.30 5.42 -8.17
N VAL A 125 9.82 4.21 -7.92
CA VAL A 125 9.02 2.99 -7.70
C VAL A 125 7.92 3.19 -6.66
N TYR A 126 8.25 3.71 -5.48
CA TYR A 126 7.26 3.91 -4.42
C TYR A 126 6.23 4.98 -4.77
N ALA A 127 6.63 6.03 -5.49
CA ALA A 127 5.71 7.06 -5.94
C ALA A 127 4.70 6.51 -6.96
N VAL A 128 5.16 5.71 -7.92
CA VAL A 128 4.30 5.02 -8.91
C VAL A 128 3.35 4.04 -8.23
N HIS A 129 3.86 3.17 -7.37
CA HIS A 129 3.05 2.18 -6.67
C HIS A 129 2.02 2.82 -5.73
N TYR A 130 2.41 3.88 -5.00
CA TYR A 130 1.50 4.62 -4.13
C TYR A 130 0.42 5.38 -4.90
N ALA A 131 0.78 6.04 -6.01
CA ALA A 131 -0.18 6.72 -6.87
C ALA A 131 -1.21 5.74 -7.46
N LEU A 132 -0.76 4.56 -7.90
CA LEU A 132 -1.68 3.52 -8.37
C LEU A 132 -2.57 3.03 -7.23
N LEU A 133 -2.01 2.72 -6.06
CA LEU A 133 -2.78 2.29 -4.88
C LEU A 133 -3.89 3.29 -4.54
N ARG A 134 -3.60 4.60 -4.57
CA ARG A 134 -4.59 5.67 -4.30
C ARG A 134 -5.69 5.77 -5.35
N SER A 135 -5.47 5.23 -6.55
CA SER A 135 -6.51 5.15 -7.58
C SER A 135 -7.44 3.95 -7.40
N LEU A 136 -7.02 2.94 -6.62
CA LEU A 136 -7.81 1.74 -6.33
C LEU A 136 -8.81 1.97 -5.20
N LYS A 137 -9.86 1.15 -5.19
CA LYS A 137 -10.83 1.10 -4.09
C LYS A 137 -10.29 0.24 -2.96
N GLN A 138 -10.83 0.41 -1.75
CA GLN A 138 -10.53 -0.52 -0.66
C GLN A 138 -11.29 -1.83 -0.85
N ALA A 139 -10.62 -2.95 -0.55
CA ALA A 139 -11.28 -4.25 -0.52
C ALA A 139 -12.18 -4.37 0.73
N ILE A 140 -13.31 -5.05 0.60
CA ILE A 140 -14.28 -5.23 1.69
C ILE A 140 -14.79 -6.67 1.74
N TYR A 141 -15.39 -7.04 2.87
CA TYR A 141 -16.15 -8.29 3.00
C TYR A 141 -17.61 -8.03 2.62
N ALA A 142 -18.13 -8.81 1.68
CA ALA A 142 -19.53 -8.74 1.27
C ALA A 142 -20.01 -10.07 0.65
N PRO A 143 -21.31 -10.37 0.66
CA PRO A 143 -21.85 -11.56 -0.01
C PRO A 143 -22.04 -11.40 -1.52
N HIS A 144 -21.77 -10.21 -2.07
CA HIS A 144 -22.01 -9.91 -3.48
C HIS A 144 -21.08 -10.67 -4.42
N GLU A 145 -21.60 -11.11 -5.56
CA GLU A 145 -20.84 -11.76 -6.62
C GLU A 145 -20.01 -10.76 -7.43
N GLU A 146 -19.03 -10.18 -6.76
CA GLU A 146 -18.06 -9.26 -7.34
C GLU A 146 -16.65 -9.84 -7.17
N GLY A 147 -15.79 -9.57 -8.15
CA GLY A 147 -14.41 -10.05 -8.16
C GLY A 147 -13.46 -9.22 -7.29
N HIS A 148 -12.20 -9.62 -7.32
CA HIS A 148 -11.09 -8.90 -6.70
C HIS A 148 -10.19 -8.28 -7.78
N TYR A 149 -10.41 -7.00 -8.10
CA TYR A 149 -9.74 -6.32 -9.21
C TYR A 149 -8.20 -6.41 -9.11
N ALA A 150 -7.57 -6.10 -7.98
CA ALA A 150 -6.10 -6.15 -7.87
C ALA A 150 -5.51 -7.57 -8.07
N LEU A 151 -6.19 -8.62 -7.61
CA LEU A 151 -5.73 -10.01 -7.72
C LEU A 151 -6.04 -10.64 -9.09
N ALA A 152 -6.81 -9.96 -9.94
CA ALA A 152 -7.32 -10.52 -11.19
C ALA A 152 -8.09 -11.84 -10.97
N SER A 153 -8.99 -11.84 -9.99
CA SER A 153 -9.76 -13.01 -9.58
C SER A 153 -11.25 -12.70 -9.62
N ASP A 154 -12.05 -13.58 -10.24
CA ASP A 154 -13.51 -13.41 -10.36
C ASP A 154 -14.25 -13.88 -9.10
N CYS A 155 -13.64 -14.79 -8.34
CA CYS A 155 -14.21 -15.34 -7.12
C CYS A 155 -13.12 -15.54 -6.06
N TYR A 156 -13.17 -14.72 -5.01
CA TYR A 156 -12.15 -14.73 -3.97
C TYR A 156 -12.76 -14.50 -2.59
N CYS A 157 -12.30 -15.27 -1.60
CA CYS A 157 -12.63 -15.08 -0.19
C CYS A 157 -11.40 -15.28 0.68
N HIS A 158 -11.45 -14.87 1.94
CA HIS A 158 -10.44 -15.25 2.90
C HIS A 158 -10.86 -16.54 3.61
N PHE A 159 -9.98 -17.54 3.59
CA PHE A 159 -10.19 -18.84 4.23
C PHE A 159 -9.01 -19.26 5.12
N THR A 160 -7.81 -18.78 4.83
CA THR A 160 -6.54 -19.32 5.34
C THR A 160 -6.10 -18.81 6.72
N SER A 161 -6.90 -18.01 7.43
CA SER A 161 -6.53 -17.46 8.74
C SER A 161 -7.69 -17.32 9.74
N PRO A 162 -8.46 -18.40 10.04
CA PRO A 162 -9.62 -18.35 10.94
C PRO A 162 -9.30 -17.96 12.39
N ILE A 163 -8.05 -18.14 12.84
CA ILE A 163 -7.61 -17.78 14.20
C ILE A 163 -7.64 -16.26 14.42
N ARG A 164 -7.41 -15.47 13.37
CA ARG A 164 -7.22 -14.01 13.46
C ARG A 164 -8.18 -13.19 12.60
N ARG A 165 -9.03 -13.85 11.80
CA ARG A 165 -10.03 -13.21 10.95
C ARG A 165 -11.36 -13.94 11.08
N TYR A 166 -12.38 -13.20 11.53
CA TYR A 166 -13.73 -13.75 11.67
C TYR A 166 -14.38 -14.15 10.33
N PRO A 167 -14.18 -13.44 9.20
CA PRO A 167 -14.70 -13.88 7.91
C PRO A 167 -14.22 -15.28 7.50
N ASP A 168 -12.95 -15.60 7.72
CA ASP A 168 -12.42 -16.95 7.48
C ASP A 168 -13.14 -17.99 8.33
N LEU A 169 -13.40 -17.70 9.62
CA LEU A 169 -14.14 -18.62 10.49
C LEU A 169 -15.57 -18.89 9.99
N VAL A 170 -16.23 -17.88 9.41
CA VAL A 170 -17.56 -18.03 8.79
C VAL A 170 -17.47 -18.97 7.58
N VAL A 171 -16.48 -18.77 6.71
CA VAL A 171 -16.24 -19.65 5.55
C VAL A 171 -15.93 -21.08 5.99
N HIS A 172 -15.12 -21.27 7.04
CA HIS A 172 -14.85 -22.59 7.63
C HIS A 172 -16.12 -23.30 8.10
N ARG A 173 -17.01 -22.58 8.81
CA ARG A 173 -18.29 -23.13 9.27
C ARG A 173 -19.19 -23.55 8.11
N LEU A 174 -19.22 -22.78 7.02
CA LEU A 174 -20.00 -23.14 5.82
C LEU A 174 -19.47 -24.42 5.16
N LEU A 175 -18.15 -24.53 5.02
CA LEU A 175 -17.53 -25.75 4.50
C LEU A 175 -17.77 -26.96 5.40
N GLU A 176 -17.65 -26.80 6.72
CA GLU A 176 -17.92 -27.88 7.67
C GLU A 176 -19.37 -28.36 7.57
N GLN A 177 -20.34 -27.45 7.52
CA GLN A 177 -21.75 -27.79 7.33
C GLN A 177 -21.98 -28.56 6.02
N TYR A 178 -21.36 -28.12 4.93
CA TYR A 178 -21.44 -28.80 3.64
C TYR A 178 -20.85 -30.22 3.71
N LEU A 179 -19.66 -30.38 4.29
CA LEU A 179 -18.99 -31.69 4.42
C LEU A 179 -19.80 -32.68 5.27
N GLN A 180 -20.50 -32.19 6.30
CA GLN A 180 -21.31 -33.04 7.18
C GLN A 180 -22.68 -33.41 6.58
N ARG A 181 -23.34 -32.48 5.87
CA ARG A 181 -24.76 -32.62 5.50
C ARG A 181 -24.99 -32.72 3.99
N GLY A 182 -23.98 -32.46 3.16
CA GLY A 182 -24.08 -32.34 1.71
C GLY A 182 -24.88 -31.11 1.24
N LYS A 183 -25.42 -30.31 2.17
CA LYS A 183 -26.21 -29.11 1.93
C LYS A 183 -25.80 -28.04 2.93
N VAL A 184 -25.68 -26.81 2.47
CA VAL A 184 -25.38 -25.64 3.28
C VAL A 184 -26.20 -24.47 2.76
N GLY A 185 -26.58 -23.58 3.65
CA GLY A 185 -27.25 -22.33 3.33
C GLY A 185 -26.85 -21.28 4.35
N SER A 186 -26.93 -20.02 3.95
CA SER A 186 -26.64 -18.87 4.78
C SER A 186 -27.63 -17.78 4.44
N ASP A 187 -28.04 -16.97 5.42
CA ASP A 187 -28.88 -15.81 5.15
C ASP A 187 -28.02 -14.68 4.55
N PRO A 188 -28.31 -14.24 3.30
CA PRO A 188 -27.60 -13.11 2.68
C PRO A 188 -27.69 -11.81 3.50
N THR A 189 -28.78 -11.63 4.26
CA THR A 189 -29.01 -10.44 5.10
C THR A 189 -28.03 -10.42 6.27
N GLU A 190 -27.87 -11.56 6.96
CA GLU A 190 -26.89 -11.73 8.03
C GLU A 190 -25.46 -11.56 7.50
N LEU A 191 -25.16 -12.13 6.34
CA LEU A 191 -23.84 -11.99 5.70
C LEU A 191 -23.54 -10.54 5.33
N LEU A 192 -24.53 -9.76 4.89
CA LEU A 192 -24.35 -8.34 4.58
C LEU A 192 -23.98 -7.55 5.83
N ALA A 193 -24.74 -7.73 6.92
CA ALA A 193 -24.47 -7.08 8.21
C ALA A 193 -23.09 -7.50 8.75
N LEU A 194 -22.75 -8.78 8.62
CA LEU A 194 -21.48 -9.31 9.08
C LEU A 194 -20.29 -8.80 8.25
N GLY A 195 -20.47 -8.69 6.93
CA GLY A 195 -19.47 -8.14 6.01
C GLY A 195 -19.15 -6.68 6.34
N ASP A 196 -20.17 -5.85 6.57
CA ASP A 196 -20.01 -4.46 7.00
C ASP A 196 -19.28 -4.37 8.36
N HIS A 197 -19.71 -5.16 9.34
CA HIS A 197 -19.07 -5.21 10.65
C HIS A 197 -17.58 -5.60 10.55
N CYS A 198 -17.26 -6.69 9.85
CA CYS A 198 -15.88 -7.18 9.71
C CYS A 198 -15.01 -6.15 8.97
N SER A 199 -15.53 -5.52 7.92
CA SER A 199 -14.81 -4.49 7.17
C SER A 199 -14.55 -3.24 8.02
N LYS A 200 -15.50 -2.83 8.88
CA LYS A 200 -15.31 -1.74 9.83
C LYS A 200 -14.26 -2.07 10.90
N MET A 201 -14.27 -3.29 11.42
CA MET A 201 -13.30 -3.72 12.44
C MET A 201 -11.89 -3.84 11.86
N GLU A 202 -11.74 -4.32 10.62
CA GLU A 202 -10.47 -4.34 9.90
C GLU A 202 -9.88 -2.93 9.78
N ARG A 203 -10.65 -1.97 9.23
CA ARG A 203 -10.19 -0.57 9.10
C ARG A 203 -9.81 0.04 10.45
N ARG A 204 -10.60 -0.23 11.49
CA ARG A 204 -10.31 0.25 12.84
C ARG A 204 -8.99 -0.31 13.37
N ALA A 205 -8.73 -1.60 13.16
CA ALA A 205 -7.50 -2.25 13.59
C ALA A 205 -6.28 -1.70 12.82
N GLU A 206 -6.38 -1.59 11.50
CA GLU A 206 -5.31 -1.01 10.65
C GLU A 206 -4.98 0.43 11.02
N MET A 207 -5.99 1.26 11.28
CA MET A 207 -5.79 2.64 11.74
C MET A 207 -5.07 2.69 13.09
N ALA A 208 -5.49 1.86 14.05
CA ALA A 208 -4.88 1.80 15.37
C ALA A 208 -3.41 1.33 15.32
N GLU A 209 -3.11 0.32 14.49
CA GLU A 209 -1.75 -0.17 14.27
C GLU A 209 -0.88 0.92 13.62
N ARG A 210 -1.36 1.55 12.54
CA ARG A 210 -0.65 2.64 11.87
C ARG A 210 -0.34 3.80 12.82
N ASP A 211 -1.31 4.18 13.65
CA ASP A 211 -1.17 5.22 14.65
C ASP A 211 -0.13 4.88 15.72
N LEU A 212 -0.16 3.64 16.22
CA LEU A 212 0.80 3.15 17.20
C LEU A 212 2.22 3.13 16.61
N VAL A 213 2.40 2.57 15.42
CA VAL A 213 3.69 2.53 14.73
C VAL A 213 4.22 3.95 14.52
N ARG A 214 3.37 4.87 14.06
CA ARG A 214 3.74 6.28 13.87
C ARG A 214 4.18 6.92 15.19
N LEU A 215 3.40 6.76 16.26
CA LEU A 215 3.75 7.32 17.58
C LEU A 215 5.10 6.79 18.08
N ARG A 216 5.34 5.49 17.91
CA ARG A 216 6.59 4.82 18.29
C ARG A 216 7.80 5.33 17.50
N LEU A 217 7.65 5.54 16.19
CA LEU A 217 8.69 6.14 15.34
C LEU A 217 8.97 7.60 15.71
N LEU A 218 7.94 8.39 15.98
CA LEU A 218 8.11 9.77 16.39
C LEU A 218 8.82 9.86 17.75
N THR A 219 8.49 8.98 18.69
CA THR A 219 9.18 8.90 19.99
C THR A 219 10.68 8.58 19.79
N TYR A 220 10.99 7.64 18.90
CA TYR A 220 12.37 7.34 18.53
C TYR A 220 13.11 8.55 17.92
N LEU A 221 12.42 9.36 17.13
CA LEU A 221 13.00 10.55 16.48
C LEU A 221 13.05 11.80 17.36
N SER A 222 12.25 11.89 18.42
CA SER A 222 12.28 13.07 19.31
C SER A 222 13.62 13.24 20.02
N GLU A 223 14.35 12.15 20.21
CA GLU A 223 15.71 12.15 20.75
C GLU A 223 16.78 12.41 19.68
N ARG A 224 16.38 12.59 18.41
CA ARG A 224 17.26 12.67 17.23
C ARG A 224 16.97 13.88 16.33
N ILE A 225 16.63 15.01 16.92
CA ILE A 225 16.46 16.28 16.20
C ILE A 225 17.81 16.68 15.56
N GLY A 226 17.78 17.18 14.33
CA GLY A 226 18.98 17.50 13.54
C GLY A 226 19.48 16.34 12.66
N LEU A 227 18.88 15.14 12.76
CA LEU A 227 19.19 14.03 11.87
C LEU A 227 18.92 14.42 10.41
N THR A 228 19.89 14.17 9.54
CA THR A 228 19.75 14.39 8.08
C THR A 228 19.33 13.08 7.43
N LEU A 229 18.30 13.14 6.60
CA LEU A 229 17.71 12.00 5.90
C LEU A 229 17.59 12.32 4.42
N GLU A 230 17.81 11.33 3.57
CA GLU A 230 17.35 11.38 2.18
C GLU A 230 15.91 10.91 2.15
N VAL A 231 15.02 11.73 1.57
CA VAL A 231 13.61 11.43 1.44
C VAL A 231 13.19 11.43 -0.02
N VAL A 232 12.28 10.54 -0.37
CA VAL A 232 11.53 10.58 -1.63
C VAL A 232 10.22 11.30 -1.37
N ILE A 233 9.88 12.31 -2.18
CA ILE A 233 8.60 13.00 -2.07
C ILE A 233 7.47 12.02 -2.38
N THR A 234 6.55 11.82 -1.42
CA THR A 234 5.39 10.90 -1.49
C THR A 234 4.05 11.60 -1.62
N GLY A 235 4.02 12.93 -1.43
CA GLY A 235 2.84 13.74 -1.61
C GLY A 235 3.20 15.21 -1.73
N VAL A 236 2.44 15.95 -2.54
CA VAL A 236 2.63 17.39 -2.73
C VAL A 236 1.28 18.06 -2.52
N ALA A 237 1.28 19.15 -1.77
CA ALA A 237 0.13 19.98 -1.45
C ALA A 237 0.52 21.46 -1.55
N ASP A 238 -0.46 22.34 -1.47
CA ASP A 238 -0.28 23.79 -1.47
C ASP A 238 0.55 24.29 -0.28
N TYR A 239 0.39 23.65 0.89
CA TYR A 239 1.14 24.00 2.11
C TYR A 239 2.52 23.33 2.22
N GLY A 240 2.96 22.52 1.25
CA GLY A 240 4.25 21.85 1.29
C GLY A 240 4.24 20.46 0.68
N PHE A 241 5.21 19.63 1.05
CA PHE A 241 5.32 18.27 0.53
C PHE A 241 5.68 17.26 1.64
N PHE A 242 5.17 16.05 1.48
CA PHE A 242 5.49 14.91 2.33
C PHE A 242 6.66 14.15 1.72
N GLY A 243 7.60 13.73 2.57
CA GLY A 243 8.75 12.92 2.17
C GLY A 243 8.88 11.67 3.03
N GLN A 244 9.04 10.52 2.38
CA GLN A 244 9.36 9.25 3.02
C GLN A 244 10.87 9.04 3.03
N ALA A 245 11.47 8.82 4.20
CA ALA A 245 12.91 8.57 4.30
C ALA A 245 13.29 7.21 3.67
N GLU A 246 14.43 7.16 2.97
CA GLU A 246 14.88 5.97 2.22
C GLU A 246 15.37 4.83 3.12
N ASN A 247 15.96 5.16 4.28
CA ASN A 247 16.57 4.19 5.19
C ASN A 247 15.82 4.04 6.52
N LEU A 248 14.76 4.82 6.72
CA LEU A 248 13.96 4.79 7.94
C LEU A 248 12.48 4.85 7.52
N PRO A 249 11.60 3.99 8.05
CA PRO A 249 10.20 3.94 7.64
C PRO A 249 9.38 5.06 8.28
N VAL A 250 9.82 6.31 8.10
CA VAL A 250 9.16 7.51 8.60
C VAL A 250 8.86 8.49 7.48
N GLU A 251 7.68 9.10 7.57
CA GLU A 251 7.23 10.17 6.69
C GLU A 251 7.11 11.47 7.49
N GLY A 252 7.57 12.57 6.91
CA GLY A 252 7.49 13.90 7.49
C GLY A 252 7.11 14.96 6.46
N LEU A 253 6.71 16.13 6.96
CA LEU A 253 6.25 17.26 6.16
C LEU A 253 7.37 18.31 6.06
N VAL A 254 7.69 18.73 4.84
CA VAL A 254 8.38 20.00 4.59
C VAL A 254 7.30 21.04 4.32
N HIS A 255 7.06 21.92 5.29
CA HIS A 255 6.10 23.00 5.12
C HIS A 255 6.66 24.09 4.20
N ILE A 256 5.81 24.67 3.36
CA ILE A 256 6.19 25.69 2.35
C ILE A 256 6.88 26.90 2.99
N SER A 257 6.50 27.28 4.21
CA SER A 257 7.15 28.38 4.95
C SER A 257 8.63 28.12 5.27
N THR A 258 9.08 26.87 5.26
CA THR A 258 10.49 26.50 5.46
C THR A 258 11.30 26.60 4.18
N LEU A 259 10.64 26.73 3.02
CA LEU A 259 11.25 26.92 1.71
C LEU A 259 11.53 28.40 1.47
N THR A 260 12.48 28.96 2.22
CA THR A 260 12.78 30.40 2.20
C THR A 260 13.50 30.88 0.93
N ASP A 261 13.78 29.99 -0.03
CA ASP A 261 14.50 30.30 -1.26
C ASP A 261 13.62 30.87 -2.37
N ASP A 262 12.29 30.68 -2.32
CA ASP A 262 11.36 31.18 -3.33
C ASP A 262 9.90 31.22 -2.83
N TYR A 263 9.01 31.79 -3.64
CA TYR A 263 7.56 31.59 -3.51
C TYR A 263 7.14 30.41 -4.39
N TYR A 264 6.63 29.35 -3.77
CA TYR A 264 6.19 28.15 -4.48
C TYR A 264 4.68 28.18 -4.71
N SER A 265 4.24 27.68 -5.87
CA SER A 265 2.83 27.41 -6.18
C SER A 265 2.64 25.96 -6.59
N LEU A 266 1.52 25.37 -6.18
CA LEU A 266 1.13 24.02 -6.57
C LEU A 266 0.63 24.02 -8.01
N ASP A 267 1.20 23.14 -8.81
CA ASP A 267 0.60 22.65 -10.04
C ASP A 267 -0.13 21.34 -9.71
N GLU A 268 -1.47 21.41 -9.68
CA GLU A 268 -2.33 20.28 -9.32
C GLU A 268 -2.28 19.14 -10.33
N GLU A 269 -2.10 19.44 -11.63
CA GLU A 269 -2.07 18.43 -12.68
C GLU A 269 -0.80 17.58 -12.62
N THR A 270 0.34 18.21 -12.30
CA THR A 270 1.64 17.53 -12.26
C THR A 270 2.06 17.12 -10.85
N HIS A 271 1.27 17.44 -9.82
CA HIS A 271 1.60 17.28 -8.40
C HIS A 271 3.01 17.82 -8.08
N THR A 272 3.26 19.07 -8.46
CA THR A 272 4.57 19.71 -8.34
C THR A 272 4.45 21.07 -7.65
N LEU A 273 5.31 21.35 -6.68
CA LEU A 273 5.53 22.70 -6.18
C LEU A 273 6.61 23.38 -7.01
N ILE A 274 6.26 24.48 -7.66
CA ILE A 274 7.15 25.23 -8.57
C ILE A 274 7.46 26.60 -7.98
N GLY A 275 8.74 26.89 -7.79
CA GLY A 275 9.24 28.20 -7.37
C GLY A 275 9.10 29.23 -8.49
N ARG A 276 8.54 30.41 -8.18
CA ARG A 276 8.27 31.47 -9.16
C ARG A 276 9.52 32.12 -9.74
N LYS A 277 10.58 32.31 -8.94
CA LYS A 277 11.81 33.01 -9.37
C LYS A 277 12.93 32.07 -9.78
N THR A 278 13.09 30.99 -9.02
CA THR A 278 14.16 30.00 -9.17
C THR A 278 13.79 28.90 -10.16
N HIS A 279 12.49 28.76 -10.48
CA HIS A 279 11.94 27.62 -11.21
C HIS A 279 12.30 26.25 -10.61
N LYS A 280 12.69 26.23 -9.33
CA LYS A 280 12.97 24.99 -8.61
C LYS A 280 11.66 24.22 -8.45
N ARG A 281 11.73 22.90 -8.64
CA ARG A 281 10.56 22.02 -8.64
C ARG A 281 10.74 20.98 -7.55
N TYR A 282 9.70 20.78 -6.75
CA TYR A 282 9.57 19.65 -5.84
C TYR A 282 8.38 18.84 -6.30
N ARG A 283 8.65 17.70 -6.92
CA ARG A 283 7.66 16.85 -7.53
C ARG A 283 7.57 15.52 -6.81
N LEU A 284 6.38 14.92 -6.85
CA LEU A 284 6.18 13.55 -6.41
C LEU A 284 7.19 12.59 -7.07
N GLY A 285 7.97 11.87 -6.25
CA GLY A 285 9.07 11.00 -6.67
C GLY A 285 10.48 11.61 -6.61
N ASP A 286 10.62 12.93 -6.44
CA ASP A 286 11.94 13.55 -6.33
C ASP A 286 12.66 13.14 -5.03
N LYS A 287 13.98 12.95 -5.12
CA LYS A 287 14.85 12.76 -3.95
C LYS A 287 15.30 14.11 -3.41
N VAL A 288 15.11 14.32 -2.11
CA VAL A 288 15.48 15.55 -1.40
C VAL A 288 16.21 15.21 -0.11
N VAL A 289 17.28 15.94 0.19
CA VAL A 289 17.96 15.83 1.49
C VAL A 289 17.27 16.78 2.46
N VAL A 290 16.78 16.24 3.57
CA VAL A 290 16.08 16.99 4.60
C VAL A 290 16.71 16.77 5.98
N THR A 291 16.41 17.67 6.90
CA THR A 291 16.81 17.57 8.31
C THR A 291 15.58 17.56 9.19
N VAL A 292 15.55 16.68 10.19
CA VAL A 292 14.51 16.66 11.24
C VAL A 292 14.61 17.93 12.05
N VAL A 293 13.58 18.77 12.03
CA VAL A 293 13.58 20.04 12.77
C VAL A 293 12.65 20.05 13.97
N ARG A 294 11.55 19.30 13.90
CA ARG A 294 10.58 19.22 14.99
C ARG A 294 9.87 17.88 14.95
N VAL A 295 9.62 17.35 16.13
CA VAL A 295 8.76 16.19 16.36
C VAL A 295 7.66 16.62 17.32
N ASP A 296 6.41 16.47 16.90
CA ASP A 296 5.24 16.78 17.72
C ASP A 296 4.47 15.50 17.99
N LEU A 297 4.64 14.94 19.19
CA LEU A 297 4.00 13.68 19.59
C LEU A 297 2.49 13.82 19.74
N ASN A 298 2.01 14.98 20.20
CA ASN A 298 0.59 15.24 20.41
C ASN A 298 -0.15 15.32 19.07
N ARG A 299 0.44 16.03 18.10
CA ARG A 299 -0.10 16.14 16.74
C ARG A 299 0.27 14.97 15.84
N ARG A 300 1.17 14.09 16.29
CA ARG A 300 1.78 12.99 15.51
C ARG A 300 2.42 13.49 14.20
N GLN A 301 3.11 14.62 14.29
CA GLN A 301 3.74 15.28 13.15
C GLN A 301 5.27 15.23 13.25
N LEU A 302 5.90 15.03 12.10
CA LEU A 302 7.33 15.13 11.91
C LEU A 302 7.57 16.23 10.89
N ASP A 303 8.27 17.27 11.29
CA ASP A 303 8.59 18.38 10.40
C ASP A 303 10.04 18.27 9.94
N PHE A 304 10.19 18.45 8.64
CA PHE A 304 11.44 18.46 7.93
C PHE A 304 11.75 19.87 7.42
N ARG A 305 13.03 20.09 7.14
CA ARG A 305 13.51 21.26 6.40
C ARG A 305 14.49 20.80 5.33
N VAL A 306 14.36 21.34 4.12
CA VAL A 306 15.29 21.04 3.02
C VAL A 306 16.69 21.54 3.38
N LYS A 307 17.68 20.66 3.25
CA LYS A 307 19.09 21.05 3.37
C LYS A 307 19.50 21.68 2.05
N SER A 308 19.80 22.98 2.05
CA SER A 308 20.30 23.63 0.84
C SER A 308 21.67 23.05 0.48
N ARG A 309 21.84 22.57 -0.75
CA ARG A 309 23.17 22.31 -1.32
C ARG A 309 23.86 23.66 -1.51
N ARG A 310 24.44 24.24 -0.46
CA ARG A 310 25.49 25.22 -0.65
C ARG A 310 26.63 24.48 -1.34
N LYS A 311 26.94 24.84 -2.59
CA LYS A 311 28.24 24.51 -3.19
C LYS A 311 29.29 25.01 -2.20
N GLU A 312 29.93 24.11 -1.48
CA GLU A 312 31.23 24.39 -0.89
C GLU A 312 32.12 24.77 -2.07
N ARG A 313 32.35 26.08 -2.23
CA ARG A 313 33.46 26.55 -3.04
C ARG A 313 34.68 26.12 -2.25
N GLU A 314 35.32 25.03 -2.69
CA GLU A 314 36.70 24.74 -2.36
C GLU A 314 37.49 26.04 -2.60
N LYS A 315 38.08 26.56 -1.52
CA LYS A 315 39.09 27.60 -1.55
C LYS A 315 40.44 26.94 -1.65
#